data_AF-A0A091IBD4-F1
#
_entry.id   AF-A0A091IBD4-F1
#
_cell.length_a   1.000
_cell.length_b   1.000
_cell.length_c   1.000
_cell.angle_alpha   90.00
_cell.angle_beta   90.00
_cell.angle_gamma   90.00
#
_symmetry.space_group_name_H-M   'P 1'
#
loop_
_entity.id
_entity.type
_entity.pdbx_description
1 polymer ?
#
loop_
_entity_poly.entity_id
_entity_poly.type
_entity_poly.pdbx_seq_one_letter_code
_entity_poly.pdbx_strand_id
1 'polypeptide(L)' 'WGILFSHPRDFTPVCTTELGRAAKLAPEFSKRNVKLIALSIDNVQDHLSWSK' A
#
# COMPACT_ATOMS: atom_id res chain seq x y z
N TRP A 1 4.89 3.04 16.01
CA TRP A 1 3.47 3.09 15.60
C TRP A 1 3.29 2.39 14.26
N GLY A 2 2.07 1.98 13.91
CA GLY A 2 1.79 1.30 12.65
C GLY A 2 0.45 1.69 12.08
N ILE A 3 0.37 1.78 10.76
CA ILE A 3 -0.89 1.93 10.02
C ILE A 3 -1.06 0.68 9.16
N LEU A 4 -2.08 -0.10 9.49
CA LEU A 4 -2.62 -1.14 8.62
C LEU A 4 -3.80 -0.54 7.87
N PHE A 5 -3.75 -0.56 6.54
CA PHE A 5 -4.82 -0.08 5.69
C PHE A 5 -5.14 -1.11 4.61
N SER A 6 -6.40 -1.24 4.26
CA SER A 6 -6.87 -2.20 3.28
C SER A 6 -7.29 -1.54 1.97
N HIS A 7 -7.14 -2.24 0.86
CA HIS A 7 -7.73 -1.88 -0.44
C HIS A 7 -8.55 -3.07 -1.00
N PRO A 8 -9.64 -2.83 -1.76
CA PRO A 8 -10.53 -3.92 -2.18
C PRO A 8 -9.90 -4.96 -3.11
N ARG A 9 -9.08 -4.52 -4.08
CA ARG A 9 -8.47 -5.39 -5.10
C ARG A 9 -7.28 -4.72 -5.79
N ASP A 10 -6.28 -5.50 -6.11
CA ASP A 10 -5.15 -5.14 -6.97
C ASP A 10 -5.62 -4.80 -8.41
N PHE A 11 -4.78 -4.10 -9.19
CA PHE A 11 -5.09 -3.73 -10.58
C PHE A 11 -6.37 -2.88 -10.78
N THR A 12 -6.83 -2.17 -9.75
CA THR A 12 -7.95 -1.22 -9.85
C THR A 12 -7.45 0.23 -9.82
N PRO A 13 -8.10 1.15 -10.56
CA PRO A 13 -7.54 2.48 -10.80
C PRO A 13 -7.36 3.30 -9.53
N VAL A 14 -8.36 3.33 -8.65
CA VAL A 14 -8.31 4.11 -7.40
C VAL A 14 -7.24 3.55 -6.45
N CYS A 15 -7.25 2.24 -6.21
CA CYS A 15 -6.27 1.59 -5.33
C CYS A 15 -4.83 1.84 -5.79
N THR A 16 -4.59 1.90 -7.11
CA THR A 16 -3.26 2.20 -7.67
C THR A 16 -2.83 3.62 -7.30
N THR A 17 -3.74 4.58 -7.38
CA THR A 17 -3.45 5.96 -6.96
C THR A 17 -3.22 6.09 -5.45
N GLU A 18 -3.98 5.36 -4.64
CA GLU A 18 -3.87 5.38 -3.17
C GLU A 18 -2.54 4.78 -2.70
N LEU A 19 -2.19 3.58 -3.16
CA LEU A 19 -0.91 2.95 -2.82
C LEU A 19 0.28 3.73 -3.40
N GLY A 20 0.14 4.28 -4.61
CA GLY A 20 1.15 5.17 -5.18
C GLY A 20 1.37 6.43 -4.33
N ARG A 21 0.32 6.99 -3.74
CA ARG A 21 0.43 8.12 -2.79
C ARG A 21 1.02 7.68 -1.45
N ALA A 22 0.62 6.53 -0.92
CA ALA A 22 1.17 5.97 0.31
C ALA A 22 2.68 5.72 0.18
N ALA A 23 3.15 5.17 -0.95
CA ALA A 23 4.57 5.00 -1.25
C ALA A 23 5.32 6.33 -1.27
N LYS A 24 4.77 7.37 -1.92
CA LYS A 24 5.36 8.72 -1.94
C LYS A 24 5.43 9.36 -0.54
N LEU A 25 4.50 9.04 0.36
CA LEU A 25 4.44 9.55 1.73
C LEU A 25 5.21 8.69 2.74
N ALA A 26 5.70 7.51 2.37
CA ALA A 26 6.42 6.61 3.27
C ALA A 26 7.57 7.29 4.06
N PRO A 27 8.36 8.23 3.47
CA PRO A 27 9.37 8.97 4.22
C PRO A 27 8.79 9.82 5.36
N GLU A 28 7.62 10.43 5.16
CA GLU A 28 6.94 11.23 6.18
C GLU A 28 6.44 10.38 7.35
N PHE A 29 5.94 9.18 7.07
CA PHE A 29 5.56 8.23 8.11
C PHE A 29 6.78 7.70 8.87
N SER A 30 7.87 7.40 8.14
CA SER A 30 9.12 6.93 8.74
C SER A 30 9.74 7.97 9.70
N LYS A 31 9.74 9.26 9.35
CA LYS A 31 10.18 10.36 10.23
C LYS A 31 9.42 10.40 11.58
N ARG A 32 8.20 9.86 11.60
CA ARG A 32 7.32 9.82 12.78
C ARG A 32 7.34 8.46 13.48
N ASN A 33 8.30 7.58 13.12
CA ASN A 33 8.40 6.21 13.62
C ASN A 33 7.09 5.40 13.40
N VAL A 34 6.48 5.59 12.22
CA VAL A 34 5.27 4.88 11.76
C VAL A 34 5.63 3.94 10.62
N LYS A 35 5.24 2.66 10.75
CA LYS A 35 5.34 1.65 9.69
C LYS A 35 4.02 1.55 8.92
N LEU A 36 4.09 1.43 7.60
CA LEU A 36 2.93 1.21 6.73
C LEU A 36 2.84 -0.27 6.34
N ILE A 37 1.63 -0.82 6.33
CA ILE A 37 1.33 -2.15 5.79
C ILE A 37 -0.03 -2.13 5.08
N ALA A 38 -0.07 -2.61 3.84
CA ALA A 38 -1.26 -2.70 3.01
C ALA A 38 -1.85 -4.13 3.03
N LEU A 39 -3.16 -4.27 2.80
CA LEU A 39 -3.87 -5.55 2.75
C LEU A 39 -4.95 -5.53 1.67
N SER A 40 -5.02 -6.57 0.83
CA SER A 40 -6.21 -6.88 0.03
C SER A 40 -6.53 -8.38 0.12
N ILE A 41 -7.55 -8.80 -0.60
CA ILE A 41 -7.99 -10.20 -0.69
C ILE A 41 -7.21 -11.01 -1.73
N ASP A 42 -6.36 -10.34 -2.51
CA ASP A 42 -5.60 -10.98 -3.60
C ASP A 42 -4.41 -11.77 -3.05
N ASN A 43 -3.85 -12.66 -3.87
CA ASN A 43 -2.70 -13.47 -3.45
C ASN A 43 -1.39 -12.67 -3.52
N VAL A 44 -0.34 -13.21 -2.91
CA VAL A 44 0.97 -12.53 -2.85
C VAL A 44 1.61 -12.36 -4.25
N GLN A 45 1.33 -13.26 -5.19
CA GLN A 45 1.86 -13.16 -6.55
C GLN A 45 1.23 -11.98 -7.31
N ASP A 46 -0.06 -11.72 -7.10
CA ASP A 46 -0.77 -10.56 -7.66
C ASP A 46 -0.19 -9.26 -7.11
N HIS A 47 0.05 -9.19 -5.78
CA HIS A 47 0.68 -8.01 -5.15
C HIS A 47 2.06 -7.70 -5.76
N LEU A 48 2.89 -8.73 -5.96
CA LEU A 48 4.23 -8.58 -6.54
C LEU A 48 4.17 -8.17 -8.01
N SER A 49 3.19 -8.66 -8.76
CA SER A 49 3.00 -8.28 -10.16
C SER A 49 2.47 -6.86 -10.31
N TRP A 50 1.57 -6.43 -9.42
CA TRP A 50 0.98 -5.10 -9.44
C TRP A 50 1.93 -4.00 -8.93
N SER A 51 2.88 -4.36 -8.07
CA SER A 51 3.88 -3.43 -7.52
C SER A 51 5.03 -3.09 -8.48
N LYS A 52 5.02 -3.64 -9.70
CA LYS A 52 5.98 -3.32 -10.77
C LYS A 52 5.65 -1.99 -11.44
#